data_AF-A0A8W7PR26-F1
#
_entry.id   AF-A0A8W7PR26-F1
#
_cell.length_a   1.000
_cell.length_b   1.000
_cell.length_c   1.000
_cell.angle_alpha   90.00
_cell.angle_beta   90.00
_cell.angle_gamma   90.00
#
_symmetry.space_group_name_H-M   'P 1'
#
loop_
_entity.id
_entity.type
_entity.pdbx_description
1 polymer ?
#
loop_
_entity_poly.entity_id
_entity_poly.type
_entity_poly.pdbx_seq_one_letter_code
_entity_poly.pdbx_strand_id
1 'polypeptide(L)'
;MKNSRRGTQLKLVLELTNSQLVLFKPSWYSRDEIMNGSVYSGKDRHNSEIVSFHLAAILNLRYTPIWLIIFSACMVFVIFCKSDEIVCDDQQNGTLEGAVLFTIPGKIIKYRSPWQRTYKEQLKAEWEKNDNYCALISKKLNFDVLLDLIDAAIFDFLIQNGDRHHYETRENRVLLLDNGKGFGNPFYPTHNLGEVTNIFWRSTK
;
A
#
# COMPACT_ATOMS: atom_id res chain seq x y z
N MET A 1 7.72 17.63 13.62
CA MET A 1 7.71 16.38 12.85
C MET A 1 7.81 15.19 13.79
N LYS A 2 7.03 14.14 13.57
CA LYS A 2 7.10 12.90 14.37
C LYS A 2 7.09 11.71 13.41
N ASN A 3 7.94 10.71 13.65
CA ASN A 3 7.79 9.42 12.96
C ASN A 3 6.44 8.80 13.38
N SER A 4 5.70 8.25 12.42
CA SER A 4 4.50 7.48 12.73
C SER A 4 4.89 6.29 13.61
N ARG A 5 4.40 6.24 14.84
CA ARG A 5 4.64 5.12 15.78
C ARG A 5 3.97 3.80 15.34
N ARG A 6 3.32 3.76 14.17
CA ARG A 6 2.59 2.61 13.63
C ARG A 6 3.14 2.26 12.24
N GLY A 7 3.62 1.02 12.10
CA GLY A 7 4.16 0.46 10.85
C GLY A 7 5.61 0.03 10.97
N THR A 8 6.07 -0.78 10.01
CA THR A 8 7.48 -1.25 9.88
C THR A 8 8.29 -0.43 8.89
N GLN A 9 7.67 0.57 8.25
CA GLN A 9 8.25 1.40 7.20
C GLN A 9 8.29 2.86 7.68
N LEU A 10 9.29 3.62 7.24
CA LEU A 10 9.42 5.04 7.59
C LEU A 10 8.26 5.84 6.99
N LYS A 11 7.53 6.55 7.86
CA LYS A 11 6.47 7.49 7.46
C LYS A 11 6.56 8.71 8.37
N LEU A 12 6.79 9.89 7.80
CA LEU A 12 6.88 11.12 8.57
C LEU A 12 5.50 11.78 8.64
N VAL A 13 5.09 12.24 9.83
CA VAL A 13 3.93 13.13 9.96
C VAL A 13 4.42 14.57 9.89
N LEU A 14 4.00 15.28 8.84
CA LEU A 14 4.24 16.70 8.62
C LEU A 14 2.98 17.50 8.94
N GLU A 15 3.15 18.73 9.42
CA GLU A 15 2.07 19.70 9.59
C GLU A 15 2.30 20.84 8.59
N LEU A 16 1.30 21.10 7.74
CA LEU A 16 1.33 22.19 6.78
C LEU A 16 0.96 23.52 7.45
N THR A 17 1.17 24.64 6.76
CA THR A 17 0.95 26.01 7.30
C THR A 17 -0.48 26.27 7.77
N ASN A 18 -1.46 25.50 7.29
CA ASN A 18 -2.86 25.54 7.69
C ASN A 18 -3.24 24.52 8.78
N SER A 19 -2.26 24.00 9.53
CA SER A 19 -2.43 22.91 10.51
C SER A 19 -2.99 21.60 9.92
N GLN A 20 -2.96 21.43 8.59
CA GLN A 20 -3.29 20.17 7.95
C GLN A 20 -2.15 19.17 8.19
N LEU A 21 -2.47 18.04 8.80
CA LEU A 21 -1.51 16.94 8.93
C LEU A 21 -1.44 16.13 7.63
N VAL A 22 -0.23 15.82 7.21
CA VAL A 22 0.05 14.96 6.06
C VAL A 22 1.09 13.91 6.44
N LEU A 23 1.00 12.76 5.79
CA LEU A 23 2.01 11.72 5.84
C LEU A 23 2.99 11.95 4.69
N PHE A 24 4.27 11.73 4.93
CA PHE A 24 5.30 11.78 3.90
C PHE A 24 6.04 10.45 3.86
N LYS A 25 6.11 9.87 2.66
CA LYS A 25 6.88 8.68 2.35
C LYS A 25 8.06 9.06 1.45
N PRO A 26 9.31 8.96 1.91
CA PRO A 26 10.46 9.36 1.12
C PRO A 26 10.72 8.41 -0.05
N SER A 27 11.48 8.88 -1.03
CA SER A 27 12.06 8.05 -2.08
C SER A 27 13.14 7.16 -1.50
N TRP A 28 13.00 5.85 -1.66
CA TRP A 28 13.97 4.85 -1.21
C TRP A 28 14.84 4.29 -2.35
N TYR A 29 14.35 4.39 -3.58
CA TYR A 29 14.90 3.67 -4.74
C TYR A 29 14.92 4.57 -5.97
N SER A 30 15.86 4.33 -6.88
CA SER A 30 15.81 4.88 -8.24
C SER A 30 14.56 4.37 -8.97
N ARG A 31 14.11 5.11 -9.99
CA ARG A 31 12.94 4.72 -10.81
C ARG A 31 13.16 3.42 -11.59
N ASP A 32 14.42 3.09 -11.89
CA ASP A 32 14.82 1.90 -12.65
C ASP A 32 15.13 0.70 -11.76
N GLU A 33 15.02 0.85 -10.43
CA GLU A 33 15.30 -0.24 -9.49
C GLU A 33 14.25 -1.35 -9.61
N ILE A 34 14.71 -2.59 -9.81
CA ILE A 34 13.86 -3.77 -9.92
C ILE A 34 13.87 -4.55 -8.61
N MET A 35 12.70 -4.69 -7.99
CA MET A 35 12.55 -5.47 -6.77
C MET A 35 12.59 -6.97 -7.08
N ASN A 36 13.62 -7.63 -6.57
CA ASN A 36 13.75 -9.08 -6.63
C ASN A 36 13.12 -9.76 -5.40
N GLY A 37 12.64 -11.00 -5.59
CA GLY A 37 12.01 -11.81 -4.54
C GLY A 37 10.48 -11.77 -4.58
N SER A 38 9.86 -11.86 -3.41
CA SER A 38 8.40 -11.90 -3.26
C SER A 38 7.71 -10.58 -3.64
N VAL A 39 6.41 -10.66 -3.95
CA VAL A 39 5.53 -9.52 -4.29
C VAL A 39 5.31 -8.49 -3.16
N TYR A 40 5.90 -8.70 -1.97
CA TYR A 40 5.85 -7.79 -0.82
C TYR A 40 7.25 -7.33 -0.35
N SER A 41 8.30 -7.71 -1.08
CA SER A 41 9.70 -7.36 -0.80
C SER A 41 9.97 -5.84 -0.89
N GLY A 42 11.04 -5.41 -0.22
CA GLY A 42 11.53 -4.02 -0.26
C GLY A 42 10.80 -3.05 0.68
N LYS A 43 11.17 -1.77 0.60
CA LYS A 43 10.53 -0.65 1.31
C LYS A 43 9.34 -0.09 0.50
N ASP A 44 8.50 0.72 1.13
CA ASP A 44 7.42 1.42 0.44
C ASP A 44 7.99 2.39 -0.61
N ARG A 45 7.41 2.39 -1.80
CA ARG A 45 7.82 3.19 -2.95
C ARG A 45 6.90 4.39 -3.11
N HIS A 46 7.45 5.61 -3.11
CA HIS A 46 6.65 6.83 -3.21
C HIS A 46 5.96 6.99 -4.57
N ASN A 47 6.65 6.63 -5.65
CA ASN A 47 6.08 6.58 -7.00
C ASN A 47 4.91 5.60 -7.08
N SER A 48 4.98 4.48 -6.36
CA SER A 48 3.88 3.51 -6.31
C SER A 48 2.61 4.09 -5.69
N GLU A 49 2.71 4.88 -4.61
CA GLU A 49 1.56 5.60 -4.05
C GLU A 49 0.94 6.59 -5.06
N ILE A 50 1.79 7.36 -5.75
CA ILE A 50 1.41 8.38 -6.75
C ILE A 50 0.67 7.72 -7.92
N VAL A 51 1.26 6.70 -8.54
CA VAL A 51 0.69 6.03 -9.72
C VAL A 51 -0.58 5.27 -9.33
N SER A 52 -0.60 4.63 -8.17
CA SER A 52 -1.78 3.95 -7.62
C SER A 52 -2.97 4.90 -7.46
N PHE A 53 -2.73 6.13 -6.99
CA PHE A 53 -3.78 7.15 -6.90
C PHE A 53 -4.38 7.48 -8.28
N HIS A 54 -3.53 7.81 -9.25
CA HIS A 54 -3.99 8.14 -10.59
C HIS A 54 -4.70 6.98 -11.27
N LEU A 55 -4.19 5.76 -11.12
CA LEU A 55 -4.81 4.56 -11.65
C LEU A 55 -6.21 4.34 -11.06
N ALA A 56 -6.35 4.47 -9.73
CA ALA A 56 -7.65 4.32 -9.08
C ALA A 56 -8.67 5.37 -9.56
N ALA A 57 -8.23 6.61 -9.80
CA ALA A 57 -9.07 7.66 -10.37
C ALA A 57 -9.52 7.30 -11.81
N ILE A 58 -8.61 6.80 -12.65
CA ILE A 58 -8.93 6.35 -14.03
C ILE A 58 -9.93 5.20 -14.01
N LEU A 59 -9.76 4.24 -13.10
CA LEU A 59 -10.66 3.10 -12.93
C LEU A 59 -11.97 3.46 -12.23
N ASN A 60 -12.18 4.73 -11.88
CA ASN A 60 -13.35 5.22 -11.16
C ASN A 60 -13.57 4.53 -9.79
N LEU A 61 -12.48 4.12 -9.13
CA LEU A 61 -12.48 3.57 -7.79
C LEU A 61 -12.47 4.74 -6.79
N ARG A 62 -13.64 5.33 -6.53
CA ARG A 62 -13.81 6.61 -5.81
C ARG A 62 -13.51 6.59 -4.30
N TYR A 63 -12.81 5.57 -3.80
CA TYR A 63 -12.44 5.44 -2.38
C TYR A 63 -10.92 5.47 -2.14
N THR A 64 -10.16 5.89 -3.15
CA THR A 64 -8.79 6.35 -2.94
C THR A 64 -8.83 7.80 -2.44
N PRO A 65 -8.25 8.12 -1.27
CA PRO A 65 -8.14 9.49 -0.81
C PRO A 65 -7.46 10.37 -1.85
N ILE A 66 -7.78 11.67 -1.85
CA ILE A 66 -7.07 12.66 -2.66
C ILE A 66 -5.63 12.73 -2.16
N TRP A 67 -4.77 11.95 -2.81
CA TRP A 67 -3.33 11.97 -2.61
C TRP A 67 -2.76 12.70 -3.82
N LEU A 68 -2.38 13.97 -3.72
CA LEU A 68 -1.16 14.44 -4.38
C LEU A 68 -0.94 15.91 -4.09
N ILE A 69 0.23 16.19 -3.53
CA ILE A 69 1.09 17.27 -4.03
C ILE A 69 2.47 16.61 -4.20
N ILE A 70 3.05 16.66 -5.41
CA ILE A 70 4.49 16.39 -5.58
C ILE A 70 5.19 17.56 -4.91
N PHE A 71 5.81 17.33 -3.77
CA PHE A 71 6.62 18.33 -3.09
C PHE A 71 8.08 17.93 -3.26
N SER A 72 8.81 18.65 -4.11
CA SER A 72 10.26 18.77 -3.96
C SER A 72 10.48 19.75 -2.80
N ALA A 73 10.55 19.23 -1.58
CA ALA A 73 10.89 20.04 -0.42
C ALA A 73 12.39 19.90 -0.14
N CYS A 74 13.06 21.05 0.00
CA CYS A 74 14.37 21.11 0.64
C CYS A 74 14.15 20.85 2.14
N MET A 75 14.43 19.64 2.61
CA MET A 75 14.28 19.29 4.02
C MET A 75 15.56 18.59 4.48
N VAL A 76 16.44 19.36 5.12
CA VAL A 76 17.61 18.84 5.82
C VAL A 76 17.11 18.09 7.07
N PHE A 77 17.12 16.76 7.01
CA PHE A 77 16.69 15.91 8.12
C PHE A 77 17.88 15.38 8.90
N VAL A 78 17.99 15.81 10.17
CA VAL A 78 18.82 15.15 11.18
C VAL A 78 17.89 14.55 12.23
N ILE A 79 17.32 13.35 11.99
CA ILE A 79 16.48 12.66 12.99
C ILE A 79 16.74 11.15 13.03
N PHE A 80 17.34 10.76 14.16
CA PHE A 80 17.30 9.50 14.92
C PHE A 80 17.41 8.15 14.21
N CYS A 81 18.58 7.54 14.43
CA CYS A 81 19.12 6.33 13.83
C CYS A 81 18.55 5.02 14.39
N LYS A 82 18.01 4.20 13.50
CA LYS A 82 18.55 2.84 13.31
C LYS A 82 19.42 2.86 12.06
N SER A 83 20.51 2.10 12.03
CA SER A 83 21.51 2.16 10.94
C SER A 83 20.97 1.74 9.57
N ASP A 84 19.79 1.10 9.51
CA ASP A 84 19.16 0.51 8.34
C ASP A 84 17.96 1.31 7.77
N GLU A 85 17.65 2.48 8.33
CA GLU A 85 16.52 3.33 7.92
C GLU A 85 16.94 4.77 7.58
N ILE A 86 18.03 4.92 6.82
CA ILE A 86 18.56 6.23 6.40
C ILE A 86 18.08 6.55 4.99
N VAL A 87 17.48 7.73 4.81
CA VAL A 87 17.27 8.34 3.50
C VAL A 87 17.99 9.68 3.48
N CYS A 88 18.85 9.89 2.48
CA CYS A 88 19.64 11.10 2.32
C CYS A 88 18.97 12.05 1.33
N ASP A 89 19.21 13.34 1.53
CA ASP A 89 18.89 14.39 0.57
C ASP A 89 19.85 14.36 -0.64
N ASP A 90 19.42 15.00 -1.71
CA ASP A 90 20.25 15.29 -2.87
C ASP A 90 21.34 16.31 -2.47
N GLN A 91 22.60 15.92 -2.66
CA GLN A 91 23.76 16.72 -2.28
C GLN A 91 23.87 18.07 -3.01
N GLN A 92 23.25 18.23 -4.17
CA GLN A 92 23.35 19.44 -4.99
C GLN A 92 22.35 20.52 -4.54
N ASN A 93 21.18 20.13 -4.06
CA ASN A 93 20.08 21.05 -3.76
C ASN A 93 19.47 20.87 -2.36
N GLY A 94 19.93 19.90 -1.57
CA GLY A 94 19.43 19.60 -0.23
C GLY A 94 17.97 19.11 -0.20
N THR A 95 17.44 18.64 -1.33
CA THR A 95 16.04 18.21 -1.45
C THR A 95 15.87 16.73 -1.22
N LEU A 96 14.73 16.37 -0.63
CA LEU A 96 14.32 14.98 -0.46
C LEU A 96 13.05 14.72 -1.26
N GLU A 97 13.13 13.85 -2.26
CA GLU A 97 11.97 13.41 -3.03
C GLU A 97 11.09 12.46 -2.20
N GLY A 98 9.77 12.55 -2.35
CA GLY A 98 8.83 11.61 -1.75
C GLY A 98 7.38 11.89 -2.14
N ALA A 99 6.47 11.12 -1.56
CA ALA A 99 5.03 11.28 -1.74
C ALA A 99 4.42 11.89 -0.48
N VAL A 100 3.58 12.91 -0.68
CA VAL A 100 2.77 13.53 0.38
C VAL A 100 1.36 12.97 0.31
N LEU A 101 0.89 12.49 1.46
CA LEU A 101 -0.32 11.75 1.66
C LEU A 101 -1.22 12.52 2.65
N PHE A 102 -2.33 13.10 2.18
CA PHE A 102 -3.29 13.81 3.05
C PHE A 102 -3.97 12.91 4.07
N THR A 103 -4.00 13.35 5.33
CA THR A 103 -4.79 12.64 6.34
C THR A 103 -6.28 12.79 6.05
N ILE A 104 -7.00 11.68 6.12
CA ILE A 104 -8.45 11.65 5.92
C ILE A 104 -9.11 12.04 7.24
N PRO A 105 -9.99 13.06 7.25
CA PRO A 105 -10.73 13.40 8.46
C PRO A 105 -11.74 12.30 8.81
N GLY A 106 -12.00 12.15 10.10
CA GLY A 106 -12.98 11.20 10.62
C GLY A 106 -12.40 9.87 11.07
N LYS A 107 -13.29 8.98 11.53
CA LYS A 107 -12.92 7.68 12.09
C LYS A 107 -12.70 6.67 10.97
N ILE A 108 -11.48 6.16 10.89
CA ILE A 108 -11.12 5.01 10.04
C ILE A 108 -11.06 3.77 10.92
N ILE A 109 -11.69 2.68 10.46
CA ILE A 109 -11.66 1.39 11.14
C ILE A 109 -10.78 0.44 10.35
N LYS A 110 -9.79 -0.15 11.04
CA LYS A 110 -8.85 -1.09 10.45
C LYS A 110 -9.29 -2.53 10.71
N TYR A 111 -9.28 -3.35 9.67
CA TYR A 111 -9.61 -4.76 9.70
C TYR A 111 -8.46 -5.60 9.15
N ARG A 112 -8.39 -6.86 9.58
CA ARG A 112 -7.49 -7.85 9.00
C ARG A 112 -8.08 -8.34 7.68
N SER A 113 -7.28 -8.37 6.62
CA SER A 113 -7.72 -8.94 5.34
C SER A 113 -8.01 -10.44 5.51
N PRO A 114 -9.18 -10.95 5.07
CA PRO A 114 -9.46 -12.39 5.08
C PRO A 114 -8.42 -13.17 4.27
N TRP A 115 -7.87 -12.54 3.24
CA TRP A 115 -6.88 -13.12 2.35
C TRP A 115 -5.45 -12.68 2.66
N GLN A 116 -5.18 -12.29 3.90
CA GLN A 116 -3.82 -12.03 4.34
C GLN A 116 -2.95 -13.30 4.19
N ARG A 117 -1.68 -13.10 3.77
CA ARG A 117 -0.65 -14.16 3.75
C ARG A 117 -0.13 -14.50 5.14
N THR A 118 0.49 -15.67 5.24
CA THR A 118 1.22 -16.07 6.44
C THR A 118 2.60 -15.41 6.56
N TYR A 119 3.14 -14.90 5.44
CA TYR A 119 4.51 -14.38 5.31
C TYR A 119 5.59 -15.38 5.72
N LYS A 120 5.28 -16.68 5.64
CA LYS A 120 6.18 -17.77 5.98
C LYS A 120 6.18 -18.77 4.83
N GLU A 121 7.33 -18.99 4.21
CA GLU A 121 7.47 -19.84 3.01
C GLU A 121 6.87 -21.24 3.19
N GLN A 122 7.01 -21.82 4.39
CA GLN A 122 6.57 -23.19 4.69
C GLN A 122 5.12 -23.29 5.16
N LEU A 123 4.44 -22.16 5.40
CA LEU A 123 3.09 -22.16 5.95
C LEU A 123 2.11 -21.56 4.95
N LYS A 124 1.24 -22.38 4.39
CA LYS A 124 0.16 -21.91 3.54
C LYS A 124 -1.00 -21.34 4.37
N ALA A 125 -1.59 -20.23 3.89
CA ALA A 125 -2.80 -19.65 4.45
C ALA A 125 -4.03 -20.53 4.19
N GLU A 126 -5.12 -20.30 4.92
CA GLU A 126 -6.34 -21.10 4.76
C GLU A 126 -6.96 -20.94 3.37
N TRP A 127 -6.99 -19.72 2.85
CA TRP A 127 -7.49 -19.42 1.51
C TRP A 127 -6.65 -20.03 0.39
N GLU A 128 -5.41 -20.43 0.65
CA GLU A 128 -4.55 -21.14 -0.33
C GLU A 128 -4.85 -22.65 -0.39
N LYS A 129 -5.51 -23.18 0.64
CA LYS A 129 -5.81 -24.62 0.80
C LYS A 129 -7.26 -24.96 0.51
N ASN A 130 -8.16 -24.01 0.71
CA ASN A 130 -9.60 -24.23 0.71
C ASN A 130 -10.26 -23.46 -0.45
N ASP A 131 -10.64 -24.17 -1.52
CA ASP A 131 -11.28 -23.56 -2.68
C ASP A 131 -12.64 -22.91 -2.33
N ASN A 132 -13.33 -23.42 -1.30
CA ASN A 132 -14.60 -22.90 -0.78
C ASN A 132 -14.46 -21.74 0.22
N TYR A 133 -13.25 -21.17 0.38
CA TYR A 133 -12.99 -20.13 1.39
C TYR A 133 -13.90 -18.90 1.23
N CYS A 134 -14.16 -18.45 -0.01
CA CYS A 134 -15.04 -17.30 -0.26
C CYS A 134 -16.48 -17.52 0.27
N ALA A 135 -17.01 -18.74 0.17
CA ALA A 135 -18.33 -19.09 0.70
C ALA A 135 -18.40 -19.01 2.23
N LEU A 136 -17.27 -19.19 2.93
CA LEU A 136 -17.17 -19.02 4.38
C LEU A 136 -17.07 -17.54 4.77
N ILE A 137 -16.35 -16.74 3.99
CA ILE A 137 -16.14 -15.32 4.24
C ILE A 137 -17.36 -14.47 3.90
N SER A 138 -18.07 -14.81 2.81
CA SER A 138 -19.33 -14.13 2.42
C SER A 138 -20.42 -14.21 3.49
N LYS A 139 -20.40 -15.22 4.36
CA LYS A 139 -21.31 -15.32 5.52
C LYS A 139 -20.92 -14.42 6.70
N LYS A 140 -19.68 -13.93 6.74
CA LYS A 140 -19.13 -13.14 7.84
C LYS A 140 -19.02 -11.64 7.52
N LEU A 141 -18.79 -11.30 6.26
CA LEU A 141 -18.66 -9.92 5.81
C LEU A 141 -19.99 -9.38 5.29
N ASN A 142 -20.15 -8.06 5.40
CA ASN A 142 -21.21 -7.35 4.69
C ASN A 142 -20.95 -7.48 3.16
N PHE A 143 -22.02 -7.68 2.39
CA PHE A 143 -21.95 -7.82 0.94
C PHE A 143 -21.28 -6.63 0.26
N ASP A 144 -21.55 -5.39 0.69
CA ASP A 144 -20.94 -4.19 0.10
C ASP A 144 -19.42 -4.17 0.31
N VAL A 145 -18.96 -4.59 1.49
CA VAL A 145 -17.53 -4.69 1.82
C VAL A 145 -16.88 -5.82 1.02
N LEU A 146 -17.59 -6.92 0.78
CA LEU A 146 -17.07 -8.01 -0.06
C LEU A 146 -16.85 -7.54 -1.50
N LEU A 147 -17.79 -6.78 -2.08
CA LEU A 147 -17.63 -6.19 -3.41
C LEU A 147 -16.45 -5.21 -3.45
N ASP A 148 -16.31 -4.35 -2.44
CA ASP A 148 -15.18 -3.44 -2.34
C ASP A 148 -13.83 -4.16 -2.23
N LEU A 149 -13.78 -5.31 -1.55
CA LEU A 149 -12.57 -6.13 -1.47
C LEU A 149 -12.25 -6.82 -2.81
N ILE A 150 -13.25 -7.11 -3.64
CA ILE A 150 -13.04 -7.60 -5.01
C ILE A 150 -12.40 -6.49 -5.85
N ASP A 151 -12.94 -5.28 -5.79
CA ASP A 151 -12.37 -4.11 -6.49
C ASP A 151 -10.94 -3.84 -6.03
N ALA A 152 -10.69 -3.88 -4.72
CA ALA A 152 -9.35 -3.73 -4.17
C ALA A 152 -8.37 -4.82 -4.65
N ALA A 153 -8.83 -6.07 -4.80
CA ALA A 153 -8.00 -7.16 -5.29
C ALA A 153 -7.67 -7.05 -6.79
N ILE A 154 -8.63 -6.60 -7.62
CA ILE A 154 -8.38 -6.28 -9.02
C ILE A 154 -7.37 -5.15 -9.11
N PHE A 155 -7.54 -4.12 -8.29
CA PHE A 155 -6.61 -2.99 -8.22
C PHE A 155 -5.20 -3.44 -7.82
N ASP A 156 -5.08 -4.22 -6.74
CA ASP A 156 -3.80 -4.77 -6.27
C ASP A 156 -3.11 -5.64 -7.31
N PHE A 157 -3.87 -6.39 -8.11
CA PHE A 157 -3.32 -7.14 -9.24
C PHE A 157 -2.66 -6.22 -10.27
N LEU A 158 -3.35 -5.15 -10.67
CA LEU A 158 -2.86 -4.21 -11.69
C LEU A 158 -1.59 -3.50 -11.24
N ILE A 159 -1.51 -3.14 -9.95
CA ILE A 159 -0.31 -2.51 -9.38
C ILE A 159 0.71 -3.53 -8.87
N GLN A 160 0.43 -4.84 -8.96
CA GLN A 160 1.26 -5.92 -8.40
C GLN A 160 1.54 -5.79 -6.90
N ASN A 161 0.58 -5.28 -6.11
CA ASN A 161 0.70 -5.14 -4.67
C ASN A 161 0.30 -6.42 -3.95
N GLY A 162 1.29 -7.20 -3.52
CA GLY A 162 1.07 -8.45 -2.79
C GLY A 162 0.93 -8.31 -1.27
N ASP A 163 0.91 -7.09 -0.72
CA ASP A 163 1.07 -6.82 0.72
C ASP A 163 -0.19 -6.25 1.41
N ARG A 164 -1.39 -6.34 0.80
CA ARG A 164 -2.64 -5.89 1.44
C ARG A 164 -3.13 -6.87 2.52
N HIS A 165 -2.45 -6.86 3.65
CA HIS A 165 -2.76 -7.71 4.81
C HIS A 165 -3.78 -7.12 5.77
N HIS A 166 -4.03 -5.83 5.68
CA HIS A 166 -5.13 -5.14 6.33
C HIS A 166 -5.89 -4.31 5.31
N TYR A 167 -7.12 -3.96 5.65
CA TYR A 167 -7.90 -2.97 4.92
C TYR A 167 -8.56 -2.02 5.92
N GLU A 168 -8.74 -0.79 5.47
CA GLU A 168 -9.37 0.27 6.22
C GLU A 168 -10.74 0.57 5.64
N THR A 169 -11.69 0.94 6.50
CA THR A 169 -13.02 1.37 6.07
C THR A 169 -13.40 2.70 6.68
N ARG A 170 -14.25 3.43 5.95
CA ARG A 170 -15.00 4.59 6.43
C ARG A 170 -16.41 4.50 5.89
N GLU A 171 -17.41 4.70 6.75
CA GLU A 171 -18.83 4.66 6.34
C GLU A 171 -19.18 3.36 5.57
N ASN A 172 -18.65 2.22 6.05
CA ASN A 172 -18.79 0.89 5.43
C ASN A 172 -18.20 0.73 4.01
N ARG A 173 -17.37 1.65 3.54
CA ARG A 173 -16.64 1.53 2.27
C ARG A 173 -15.16 1.29 2.50
N VAL A 174 -14.55 0.42 1.70
CA VAL A 174 -13.11 0.14 1.78
C VAL A 174 -12.31 1.28 1.18
N LEU A 175 -11.24 1.67 1.87
CA LEU A 175 -10.30 2.69 1.43
C LEU A 175 -9.04 2.05 0.81
N LEU A 176 -8.60 2.56 -0.34
CA LEU A 176 -7.37 2.11 -1.00
C LEU A 176 -6.14 2.86 -0.44
N LEU A 177 -5.76 2.52 0.79
CA LEU A 177 -4.62 3.10 1.50
C LEU A 177 -3.35 2.23 1.39
N ASP A 178 -2.19 2.87 1.62
CA ASP A 178 -0.87 2.25 1.72
C ASP A 178 -0.53 1.34 0.53
N ASN A 179 -0.45 1.92 -0.67
CA ASN A 179 -0.21 1.19 -1.93
C ASN A 179 1.27 1.13 -2.33
N GLY A 180 2.19 1.62 -1.48
CA GLY A 180 3.63 1.73 -1.74
C GLY A 180 4.35 0.41 -2.09
N LYS A 181 3.69 -0.74 -1.93
CA LYS A 181 4.21 -2.06 -2.29
C LYS A 181 3.86 -2.52 -3.71
N GLY A 182 3.18 -1.68 -4.52
CA GLY A 182 3.00 -1.92 -5.95
C GLY A 182 4.20 -1.52 -6.83
N PHE A 183 4.16 -1.84 -8.12
CA PHE A 183 5.14 -1.46 -9.16
C PHE A 183 6.59 -1.79 -8.80
N GLY A 184 6.81 -2.95 -8.17
CA GLY A 184 8.15 -3.37 -7.77
C GLY A 184 8.97 -4.01 -8.89
N ASN A 185 8.33 -4.72 -9.81
CA ASN A 185 9.03 -5.47 -10.85
C ASN A 185 8.19 -5.58 -12.14
N PRO A 186 8.52 -4.81 -13.19
CA PRO A 186 7.75 -4.81 -14.43
C PRO A 186 7.87 -6.12 -15.23
N PHE A 187 8.88 -6.94 -14.93
CA PHE A 187 9.12 -8.24 -15.56
C PHE A 187 8.59 -9.40 -14.73
N TYR A 188 7.92 -9.12 -13.61
CA TYR A 188 7.40 -10.16 -12.74
C TYR A 188 6.39 -11.02 -13.53
N PRO A 189 6.65 -12.33 -13.70
CA PRO A 189 5.85 -13.11 -14.63
C PRO A 189 4.38 -13.17 -14.21
N THR A 190 3.48 -12.99 -15.17
CA THR A 190 2.03 -12.96 -14.92
C THR A 190 1.49 -14.27 -14.33
N HIS A 191 2.16 -15.39 -14.56
CA HIS A 191 1.81 -16.68 -13.94
C HIS A 191 2.16 -16.72 -12.44
N ASN A 192 3.16 -15.97 -11.99
CA ASN A 192 3.50 -15.80 -10.58
C ASN A 192 2.66 -14.71 -9.91
N LEU A 193 1.89 -13.91 -10.67
CA LEU A 193 0.87 -13.04 -10.10
C LEU A 193 -0.28 -13.81 -9.45
N GLY A 194 -0.37 -15.14 -9.63
CA GLY A 194 -1.18 -15.99 -8.76
C GLY A 194 -0.78 -15.86 -7.29
N GLU A 195 0.46 -15.47 -6.99
CA GLU A 195 0.81 -15.02 -5.64
C GLU A 195 -0.06 -13.82 -5.25
N VAL A 196 -0.17 -12.77 -6.08
CA VAL A 196 -0.99 -11.56 -5.84
C VAL A 196 -2.51 -11.87 -5.83
N THR A 197 -3.00 -12.78 -6.69
CA THR A 197 -4.44 -12.92 -7.00
C THR A 197 -5.11 -14.25 -6.74
N ASN A 198 -4.43 -15.25 -6.16
CA ASN A 198 -5.11 -16.48 -5.70
C ASN A 198 -6.20 -16.20 -4.62
N ILE A 199 -6.38 -14.95 -4.23
CA ILE A 199 -7.40 -14.42 -3.32
C ILE A 199 -8.83 -14.63 -3.88
N PHE A 200 -9.08 -14.43 -5.19
CA PHE A 200 -10.46 -14.50 -5.72
C PHE A 200 -10.68 -15.56 -6.82
N TRP A 201 -9.68 -15.85 -7.65
CA TRP A 201 -9.90 -16.69 -8.84
C TRP A 201 -9.88 -18.20 -8.60
N ARG A 202 -9.49 -18.66 -7.40
CA ARG A 202 -9.63 -20.08 -7.00
C ARG A 202 -11.02 -20.42 -6.47
N SER A 203 -11.77 -19.44 -5.98
CA SER A 203 -13.10 -19.67 -5.39
C SER A 203 -14.26 -19.72 -6.40
N THR A 204 -13.97 -19.69 -7.70
CA THR A 204 -14.99 -19.77 -8.77
C THR A 204 -14.89 -21.05 -9.60
N LYS A 205 -14.18 -22.07 -9.11
CA LYS A 205 -14.22 -23.42 -9.70
C LYS A 205 -15.24 -24.30 -9.01
#